data_AF-A0A7K4DFW2-F1
#
_entry.id   AF-A0A7K4DFW2-F1
#
_cell.length_a   1.000
_cell.length_b   1.000
_cell.length_c   1.000
_cell.angle_alpha   90.00
_cell.angle_beta   90.00
_cell.angle_gamma   90.00
#
_symmetry.space_group_name_H-M   'P 1'
#
loop_
_entity.id
_entity.type
_entity.pdbx_description
1 polymer ?
#
loop_
_entity_poly.entity_id
_entity_poly.type
_entity_poly.pdbx_seq_one_letter_code
_entity_poly.pdbx_strand_id
1 'polypeptide(L)' 'MKKQTALITGVAAGGISVAAWALATGGYIPHWTAELLTIVAFPAFVIFVALWWSAKSGDEDIPFIGY' A
#
# COMPACT_ATOMS: atom_id res chain seq x y z
N MET A 1 -10.86 -8.73 -0.47
CA MET A 1 -10.25 -7.80 0.51
C MET A 1 -11.12 -6.56 0.63
N LYS A 2 -11.31 -6.01 1.83
CA LYS A 2 -12.00 -4.73 1.99
C LYS A 2 -11.14 -3.61 1.39
N LYS A 3 -11.75 -2.63 0.72
CA LYS A 3 -11.06 -1.46 0.15
C LYS A 3 -10.16 -0.79 1.20
N GLN A 4 -10.65 -0.62 2.42
CA GLN A 4 -9.86 -0.07 3.53
C GLN A 4 -8.62 -0.89 3.87
N THR A 5 -8.69 -2.23 3.82
CA THR A 5 -7.52 -3.09 4.04
C THR A 5 -6.47 -2.86 2.97
N ALA A 6 -6.87 -2.81 1.69
CA ALA A 6 -5.95 -2.54 0.59
C ALA A 6 -5.28 -1.16 0.73
N LEU A 7 -6.03 -0.14 1.16
CA LEU A 7 -5.47 1.18 1.45
C LEU A 7 -4.41 1.11 2.57
N ILE A 8 -4.76 0.53 3.72
CA ILE A 8 -3.87 0.48 4.89
C ILE A 8 -2.58 -0.25 4.53
N THR A 9 -2.68 -1.40 3.85
CA THR A 9 -1.51 -2.17 3.46
C THR A 9 -0.66 -1.42 2.43
N GLY A 10 -1.28 -0.75 1.45
CA GLY A 10 -0.57 0.11 0.50
C GLY A 10 0.19 1.22 1.21
N VAL A 11 -0.49 2.00 2.06
CA VAL A 11 0.14 3.09 2.82
C VAL A 11 1.27 2.59 3.71
N ALA A 12 1.09 1.46 4.40
CA ALA A 12 2.14 0.87 5.23
C ALA A 12 3.38 0.48 4.40
N ALA A 13 3.17 -0.16 3.25
CA ALA A 13 4.26 -0.54 2.35
C ALA A 13 5.01 0.70 1.80
N GLY A 14 4.28 1.74 1.38
CA GLY A 14 4.90 3.00 0.97
C GLY A 14 5.65 3.69 2.12
N GLY A 15 5.07 3.67 3.32
CA GLY A 15 5.67 4.22 4.54
C GLY A 15 6.99 3.55 4.91
N ILE A 16 7.13 2.25 4.69
CA ILE A 16 8.41 1.53 4.88
C ILE A 16 9.50 2.10 3.98
N SER A 17 9.22 2.31 2.69
CA SER A 17 10.21 2.88 1.76
C SER A 17 10.63 4.30 2.16
N VAL A 18 9.67 5.14 2.56
CA VAL A 18 9.94 6.52 3.02
C VAL A 18 10.76 6.52 4.31
N ALA A 19 10.38 5.69 5.29
CA ALA A 19 11.10 5.58 6.55
C ALA A 19 12.52 5.03 6.36
N ALA A 20 12.69 4.02 5.50
CA ALA A 20 13.99 3.46 5.18
C ALA A 20 14.91 4.51 4.55
N TRP A 21 14.39 5.30 3.61
CA TRP A 21 15.17 6.39 3.01
C TRP A 21 15.56 7.43 4.06
N ALA A 22 14.63 7.90 4.88
CA ALA A 22 14.89 8.89 5.94
C ALA A 22 15.93 8.39 6.97
N LEU A 23 15.87 7.10 7.34
CA LEU A 23 16.86 6.49 8.22
C LEU A 23 18.24 6.43 7.58
N ALA A 24 18.32 6.16 6.27
CA ALA A 24 19.58 6.15 5.55
C ALA A 24 20.18 7.56 5.41
N THR A 25 19.37 8.58 5.06
CA THR A 25 19.83 9.99 5.03
C THR A 25 20.24 10.49 6.41
N GLY A 26 19.60 10.00 7.47
CA GLY A 26 19.99 10.29 8.85
C GLY A 26 21.23 9.53 9.34
N GLY A 27 21.79 8.61 8.54
CA GLY A 27 22.96 7.81 8.90
C GLY A 27 22.68 6.66 9.88
N TYR A 28 21.42 6.32 10.14
CA TYR A 28 21.02 5.24 11.06
C TYR A 28 21.13 3.85 10.43
N ILE A 29 20.96 3.75 9.11
CA ILE A 29 21.14 2.51 8.35
C ILE A 29 21.97 2.77 7.10
N PRO A 30 22.67 1.75 6.56
CA PRO A 30 23.34 1.87 5.27
C PRO A 30 22.35 2.10 4.12
N HIS A 31 22.78 2.82 3.08
CA HIS A 31 21.95 3.08 1.88
C HIS A 31 21.49 1.79 1.19
N TRP A 32 22.33 0.77 1.09
CA TRP A 32 21.97 -0.52 0.48
C TRP A 32 20.82 -1.22 1.24
N THR A 33 20.72 -1.01 2.56
CA THR A 33 19.61 -1.55 3.36
C THR A 33 18.30 -0.85 3.00
N ALA A 34 18.32 0.47 2.81
CA ALA A 34 17.15 1.21 2.34
C ALA A 34 16.72 0.83 0.92
N GLU A 35 17.69 0.55 0.04
CA GLU A 35 17.42 0.05 -1.32
C GLU A 35 16.73 -1.31 -1.29
N LEU A 36 17.23 -2.27 -0.50
CA LEU A 36 16.59 -3.58 -0.35
C LEU A 36 15.18 -3.48 0.21
N LEU A 37 14.97 -2.66 1.25
CA LEU A 37 13.64 -2.42 1.81
C LEU A 37 12.70 -1.85 0.75
N THR A 38 13.18 -0.92 -0.08
CA THR A 38 12.40 -0.33 -1.17
C THR A 38 12.08 -1.37 -2.26
N ILE A 39 13.04 -2.22 -2.64
CA ILE A 39 12.85 -3.29 -3.65
C ILE A 39 11.73 -4.25 -3.22
N VAL A 40 11.63 -4.56 -1.92
CA VAL A 40 10.61 -5.48 -1.40
C VAL A 40 9.27 -4.76 -1.16
N ALA A 41 9.30 -3.57 -0.58
CA ALA A 41 8.08 -2.85 -0.19
C ALA A 41 7.38 -2.16 -1.37
N PHE A 42 8.12 -1.70 -2.38
CA PHE A 42 7.55 -0.98 -3.52
C PHE A 42 6.59 -1.85 -4.37
N PRO A 43 6.89 -3.11 -4.72
CA PRO A 43 5.92 -3.98 -5.39
C PRO A 43 4.63 -4.16 -4.58
N ALA A 44 4.75 -4.33 -3.26
CA ALA A 44 3.58 -4.43 -2.38
C ALA A 44 2.77 -3.12 -2.41
N PHE A 45 3.41 -1.96 -2.31
CA PHE A 45 2.75 -0.65 -2.45
C PHE A 45 1.95 -0.56 -3.76
N VAL A 46 2.59 -0.86 -4.91
CA VAL A 46 1.94 -0.79 -6.22
C VAL A 46 0.74 -1.72 -6.30
N ILE A 47 0.88 -2.98 -5.86
CA ILE A 47 -0.20 -3.97 -5.89
C ILE A 47 -1.37 -3.50 -5.03
N PHE A 48 -1.11 -3.10 -3.78
CA PHE A 48 -2.18 -2.76 -2.84
C PHE A 48 -2.87 -1.43 -3.18
N VAL A 49 -2.15 -0.45 -3.72
CA VAL A 49 -2.74 0.78 -4.24
C VAL A 49 -3.59 0.50 -5.48
N ALA A 50 -3.11 -0.34 -6.40
CA ALA A 50 -3.91 -0.75 -7.56
C ALA A 50 -5.19 -1.48 -7.13
N LEU A 51 -5.09 -2.41 -6.16
CA LEU A 51 -6.25 -3.09 -5.59
C LEU A 51 -7.21 -2.13 -4.90
N TRP A 52 -6.71 -1.13 -4.17
CA TRP A 52 -7.54 -0.10 -3.55
C TRP A 52 -8.28 0.74 -4.59
N TRP A 53 -7.58 1.13 -5.66
CA TRP A 53 -8.15 1.92 -6.75
C TRP A 53 -9.23 1.14 -7.51
N SER A 54 -8.97 -0.14 -7.79
CA SER A 54 -9.90 -1.03 -8.50
C SER A 54 -11.03 -1.55 -7.61
N ALA A 55 -10.93 -1.47 -6.29
CA ALA A 55 -11.99 -1.90 -5.40
C ALA A 55 -13.22 -0.98 -5.57
N LYS A 56 -14.34 -1.57 -6.04
CA LYS A 56 -15.66 -0.92 -5.97
C LYS A 56 -15.90 -0.47 -4.53
N SER A 57 -16.10 0.82 -4.35
CA SER A 57 -16.67 1.36 -3.11
C SER A 57 -18.14 0.99 -3.21
N GLY A 58 -18.54 -0.13 -2.58
CA GLY A 58 -19.88 -0.71 -2.61
C GLY A 58 -20.82 -0.08 -3.64
N ASP A 59 -21.06 -0.77 -4.76
CA ASP A 59 -22.44 -0.77 -5.21
C ASP A 59 -23.17 -1.32 -3.98
N GLU A 60 -23.97 -0.44 -3.39
CA GLU A 60 -25.06 -0.81 -2.51
C GLU A 60 -25.62 -2.12 -3.05
N ASP A 61 -25.93 -3.08 -2.17
CA ASP A 61 -26.92 -4.09 -2.52
C ASP A 61 -28.17 -3.29 -2.94
N ILE A 62 -28.26 -2.89 -4.21
CA ILE A 62 -29.48 -2.43 -4.82
C ILE A 62 -30.37 -3.65 -4.66
N PRO A 63 -31.40 -3.59 -3.80
CA PRO A 63 -32.27 -4.72 -3.66
C PRO A 63 -32.91 -4.87 -5.05
N PHE A 64 -32.54 -5.93 -5.76
CA PHE A 64 -33.34 -6.45 -6.84
C PHE A 64 -34.64 -7.02 -6.22
N ILE A 65 -35.47 -6.14 -5.66
CA ILE A 65 -36.91 -6.34 -5.52
C ILE A 65 -37.54 -5.30 -6.44
N GLY A 66 -37.39 -5.58 -7.73
CA GLY A 66 -38.46 -5.31 -8.67
C GLY A 66 -39.16 -6.64 -8.89
N TYR A 67 -40.32 -6.82 -8.25
CA TYR A 67 -41.54 -7.55 -8.67
C TYR A 67 -42.45 -7.71 -7.45
#